data_AF-A0A6A6VMQ7-F1
#
_entry.id   AF-A0A6A6VMQ7-F1
#
_cell.length_a   1.000
_cell.length_b   1.000
_cell.length_c   1.000
_cell.angle_alpha   90.00
_cell.angle_beta   90.00
_cell.angle_gamma   90.00
#
_symmetry.space_group_name_H-M   'P 1'
#
loop_
_entity.id
_entity.type
_entity.pdbx_description
1 polymer ?
#
loop_
_entity_poly.entity_id
_entity_poly.type
_entity_poly.pdbx_seq_one_letter_code
_entity_poly.pdbx_strand_id
1 'polypeptide(L)'
;MASDLIRSYSPISDDDTASSTSGDTSQDESYIPDDEPTSSSSSDRSSISNLSVYSSEADWLSNDLIQNPWAQEEPVSHEPEPWTPTPSVYDRDAIVASITRYYQLLSKMVSIRPEDIKYAPEGGWSDKIIPVKKLRRLGFNDRAVDFVRFLPQVRVGKPVYIGTEAIVYHRRSYDFHYPEESYELDDPLMVGMWMEPEGRIPEGVVPLSKKHREEVYHTWWLLETENGQLTAYDGWVCRPDDEIPADKQWQTTRPVPATMYFDNLCEKLVSLDLIPMPGHPKATLDTWEIWPGWKEKGTTAFYWKWAKVAKRIYRSYGWPDLDIFDRQECEKALFEVQGRYCERKRAEWERERRERKQKEEKEEEEEE
;
A
#
# COMPACT_ATOMS: atom_id res chain seq x y z
N MET A 1 36.15 -13.96 -8.25
CA MET A 1 36.09 -15.15 -9.14
C MET A 1 35.09 -16.10 -8.53
N ALA A 2 33.84 -15.92 -8.91
CA ALA A 2 32.69 -16.70 -8.45
C ALA A 2 32.28 -17.63 -9.59
N SER A 3 32.12 -18.91 -9.29
CA SER A 3 31.48 -19.88 -10.17
C SER A 3 30.54 -20.74 -9.34
N ASP A 4 29.27 -20.61 -9.70
CA ASP A 4 28.32 -21.70 -9.97
C ASP A 4 27.98 -22.68 -8.85
N LEU A 5 26.73 -22.57 -8.37
CA LEU A 5 25.92 -23.73 -8.01
C LEU A 5 24.44 -23.41 -8.28
N ILE A 6 24.03 -23.65 -9.52
CA ILE A 6 22.65 -23.81 -9.94
C ILE A 6 22.18 -25.19 -9.48
N ARG A 7 21.11 -25.26 -8.67
CA ARG A 7 20.46 -26.53 -8.33
C ARG A 7 19.08 -26.59 -8.98
N SER A 8 19.01 -27.33 -10.07
CA SER A 8 17.79 -27.70 -10.79
C SER A 8 16.97 -28.72 -9.98
N TYR A 9 15.68 -28.46 -9.81
CA TYR A 9 14.70 -29.44 -9.35
C TYR A 9 14.04 -30.09 -10.57
N SER A 10 14.13 -31.43 -10.65
CA SER A 10 13.31 -32.26 -11.54
C SER A 10 12.15 -32.86 -10.73
N PRO A 11 10.96 -33.05 -11.34
CA PRO A 11 9.81 -33.62 -10.66
C PRO A 11 9.88 -35.15 -10.62
N ILE A 12 9.43 -35.72 -9.51
CA ILE A 12 9.21 -37.16 -9.35
C ILE A 12 7.82 -37.48 -9.91
N SER A 13 7.82 -38.30 -10.95
CA SER A 13 6.69 -39.11 -11.40
C SER A 13 6.94 -40.54 -10.94
N ASP A 14 5.92 -41.21 -10.40
CA ASP A 14 5.72 -42.65 -10.58
C ASP A 14 4.23 -42.98 -10.41
N ASP A 15 3.73 -43.69 -11.43
CA ASP A 15 2.48 -44.43 -11.51
C ASP A 15 2.44 -45.58 -10.47
N ASP A 16 1.26 -46.07 -10.05
CA ASP A 16 0.60 -47.19 -10.75
C ASP A 16 -0.54 -47.88 -9.95
N THR A 17 -1.63 -48.16 -10.69
CA THR A 17 -2.60 -49.29 -10.63
C THR A 17 -3.61 -49.53 -9.47
N ALA A 18 -4.91 -49.34 -9.84
CA ALA A 18 -6.03 -50.31 -9.97
C ALA A 18 -6.42 -51.25 -8.78
N SER A 19 -7.68 -51.63 -8.50
CA SER A 19 -8.95 -51.66 -9.25
C SER A 19 -10.15 -52.08 -8.35
N SER A 20 -11.38 -51.74 -8.80
CA SER A 20 -12.70 -52.40 -8.57
C SER A 20 -13.41 -52.23 -7.20
N THR A 21 -14.73 -52.03 -7.05
CA THR A 21 -15.90 -52.47 -7.85
C THR A 21 -17.21 -51.75 -7.44
N SER A 22 -18.07 -51.49 -8.43
CA SER A 22 -19.57 -51.54 -8.48
C SER A 22 -20.47 -50.82 -7.45
N GLY A 23 -21.44 -50.06 -7.97
CA GLY A 23 -22.64 -49.62 -7.25
C GLY A 23 -23.56 -48.70 -8.08
N ASP A 24 -24.32 -49.33 -8.97
CA ASP A 24 -25.38 -48.79 -9.83
C ASP A 24 -26.61 -48.30 -9.02
N THR A 25 -27.23 -47.16 -9.35
CA THR A 25 -28.70 -46.95 -9.35
C THR A 25 -29.08 -45.64 -10.07
N SER A 26 -30.06 -45.80 -10.95
CA SER A 26 -30.75 -44.91 -11.88
C SER A 26 -31.65 -43.79 -11.32
N GLN A 27 -32.18 -43.00 -12.28
CA GLN A 27 -33.39 -42.15 -12.29
C GLN A 27 -33.19 -40.66 -11.91
N ASP A 28 -33.79 -39.67 -12.57
CA ASP A 28 -34.83 -39.66 -13.61
C ASP A 28 -34.80 -38.34 -14.39
N GLU A 29 -35.28 -38.40 -15.63
CA GLU A 29 -35.55 -37.27 -16.52
C GLU A 29 -36.73 -36.43 -16.03
N SER A 30 -36.70 -35.11 -16.24
CA SER A 30 -37.88 -34.39 -16.73
C SER A 30 -37.52 -33.00 -17.26
N TYR A 31 -37.60 -32.93 -18.58
CA TYR A 31 -37.66 -31.75 -19.43
C TYR A 31 -39.14 -31.31 -19.53
N ILE A 32 -39.42 -30.03 -19.32
CA ILE A 32 -40.69 -29.37 -19.70
C ILE A 32 -40.35 -27.98 -20.27
N PRO A 33 -40.78 -27.64 -21.51
CA PRO A 33 -40.49 -26.36 -22.14
C PRO A 33 -41.64 -25.34 -22.07
N ASP A 34 -41.25 -24.10 -22.37
CA ASP A 34 -42.00 -22.94 -22.90
C ASP A 34 -43.17 -22.32 -22.12
N ASP A 35 -43.02 -21.03 -21.82
CA ASP A 35 -44.07 -20.03 -22.02
C ASP A 35 -43.44 -18.62 -22.14
N GLU A 36 -43.45 -18.07 -23.36
CA GLU A 36 -43.42 -16.62 -23.57
C GLU A 36 -44.75 -16.00 -23.08
N PRO A 37 -44.74 -14.72 -22.69
CA PRO A 37 -45.56 -13.83 -23.48
C PRO A 37 -44.86 -12.53 -23.86
N THR A 38 -45.04 -12.20 -25.13
CA THR A 38 -44.93 -10.86 -25.70
C THR A 38 -45.85 -9.87 -24.97
N SER A 39 -45.35 -8.68 -24.63
CA SER A 39 -46.07 -7.43 -24.90
C SER A 39 -45.21 -6.19 -24.65
N SER A 40 -45.28 -5.33 -25.66
CA SER A 40 -44.73 -4.00 -25.82
C SER A 40 -45.50 -2.92 -25.05
N SER A 41 -44.79 -2.00 -24.39
CA SER A 41 -45.13 -0.57 -24.24
C SER A 41 -43.84 0.14 -23.78
N SER A 42 -43.15 0.98 -24.56
CA SER A 42 -43.46 2.32 -25.09
C SER A 42 -43.80 3.36 -24.02
N SER A 43 -42.92 4.38 -23.92
CA SER A 43 -43.06 5.66 -23.22
C SER A 43 -42.78 5.56 -21.71
N ASP A 44 -41.83 6.27 -21.08
CA ASP A 44 -41.46 7.67 -21.23
C ASP A 44 -39.96 7.90 -20.96
N ARG A 45 -39.25 8.48 -21.93
CA ARG A 45 -37.96 9.15 -21.71
C ARG A 45 -38.22 10.66 -21.68
N SER A 46 -38.42 11.20 -20.49
CA SER A 46 -38.35 12.63 -20.25
C SER A 46 -36.94 12.99 -19.79
N SER A 47 -36.18 13.55 -20.74
CA SER A 47 -35.25 14.68 -20.58
C SER A 47 -34.51 14.85 -19.25
N ILE A 48 -33.27 14.35 -19.17
CA ILE A 48 -32.20 14.98 -18.38
C ILE A 48 -31.15 15.48 -19.38
N SER A 49 -31.45 16.63 -19.97
CA SER A 49 -30.48 17.48 -20.65
C SER A 49 -29.83 18.37 -19.60
N ASN A 50 -28.61 17.99 -19.15
CA ASN A 50 -27.62 18.90 -18.52
C ASN A 50 -26.27 18.18 -18.30
N LEU A 51 -25.69 17.62 -19.38
CA LEU A 51 -24.36 17.00 -19.35
C LEU A 51 -23.45 17.55 -20.48
N SER A 52 -23.65 18.81 -20.89
CA SER A 52 -22.89 19.44 -21.99
C SER A 52 -21.87 20.49 -21.55
N VAL A 53 -21.40 20.51 -20.30
CA VAL A 53 -20.44 21.53 -19.84
C VAL A 53 -18.99 21.04 -19.80
N TYR A 54 -18.70 19.74 -20.01
CA TYR A 54 -17.32 19.21 -19.98
C TYR A 54 -16.75 18.81 -21.35
N SER A 55 -17.18 19.48 -22.42
CA SER A 55 -16.70 19.21 -23.79
C SER A 55 -15.79 20.30 -24.38
N SER A 56 -15.37 21.29 -23.59
CA SER A 56 -14.44 22.35 -24.04
C SER A 56 -13.37 22.69 -23.00
N GLU A 57 -12.54 21.73 -22.62
CA GLU A 57 -11.42 22.00 -21.72
C GLU A 57 -10.17 21.22 -22.17
N ALA A 58 -9.70 21.55 -23.38
CA ALA A 58 -8.35 21.24 -23.85
C ALA A 58 -7.39 22.45 -23.77
N ASP A 59 -7.87 23.60 -23.31
CA ASP A 59 -7.12 24.87 -23.34
C ASP A 59 -6.36 25.22 -22.04
N TRP A 60 -6.55 24.49 -20.93
CA TRP A 60 -5.89 24.77 -19.65
C TRP A 60 -4.48 24.16 -19.49
N LEU A 61 -3.96 23.50 -20.54
CA LEU A 61 -2.61 22.92 -20.52
C LEU A 61 -1.52 23.83 -21.13
N SER A 62 -1.87 25.02 -21.63
CA SER A 62 -0.93 25.81 -22.47
C SER A 62 -0.61 27.24 -22.03
N ASN A 63 -1.14 27.80 -20.95
CA ASN A 63 -0.70 29.14 -20.50
C ASN A 63 -0.75 29.27 -18.98
N ASP A 64 0.41 29.15 -18.35
CA ASP A 64 0.86 29.96 -17.22
C ASP A 64 2.29 29.57 -16.86
N LEU A 65 3.21 30.03 -17.71
CA LEU A 65 4.63 30.12 -17.44
C LEU A 65 4.90 31.58 -17.03
N ILE A 66 4.76 31.89 -15.74
CA ILE A 66 5.30 33.12 -15.17
C ILE A 66 6.17 32.78 -13.96
N GLN A 67 7.45 33.10 -14.15
CA GLN A 67 8.47 33.60 -13.22
C GLN A 67 8.30 33.26 -11.73
N ASN A 68 9.26 32.47 -11.25
CA ASN A 68 9.46 32.13 -9.84
C ASN A 68 10.28 33.24 -9.15
N PRO A 69 9.76 33.98 -8.16
CA PRO A 69 10.54 34.98 -7.41
C PRO A 69 11.37 34.38 -6.26
N TRP A 70 11.33 33.06 -6.04
CA TRP A 70 11.97 32.42 -4.87
C TRP A 70 13.32 31.76 -5.17
N ALA A 71 13.94 32.06 -6.30
CA ALA A 71 15.33 31.68 -6.53
C ALA A 71 16.22 32.79 -5.97
N GLN A 72 16.45 32.82 -4.65
CA GLN A 72 17.64 33.34 -3.94
C GLN A 72 17.38 33.39 -2.43
N GLU A 73 17.40 32.24 -1.76
CA GLU A 73 17.80 32.18 -0.35
C GLU A 73 18.85 31.08 -0.23
N GLU A 74 20.09 31.47 0.11
CA GLU A 74 21.16 30.53 0.38
C GLU A 74 20.84 29.71 1.63
N PRO A 75 21.18 28.40 1.67
CA PRO A 75 20.91 27.57 2.84
C PRO A 75 21.74 28.04 4.03
N VAL A 76 21.07 28.56 5.05
CA VAL A 76 21.68 28.83 6.36
C VAL A 76 22.14 27.48 6.95
N SER A 77 23.45 27.31 7.08
CA SER A 77 24.06 26.14 7.70
C SER A 77 23.85 26.17 9.21
N HIS A 78 22.71 25.65 9.66
CA HIS A 78 22.56 25.25 11.05
C HIS A 78 23.19 23.87 11.23
N GLU A 79 24.25 23.77 12.03
CA GLU A 79 24.70 22.49 12.58
C GLU A 79 23.50 21.82 13.25
N PRO A 80 23.17 20.55 12.91
CA PRO A 80 22.03 19.89 13.51
C PRO A 80 22.30 19.70 15.00
N GLU A 81 21.41 20.21 15.85
CA GLU A 81 21.50 19.97 17.28
C GLU A 81 21.58 18.46 17.58
N PRO A 82 22.38 18.05 18.58
CA PRO A 82 22.49 16.66 18.97
C PRO A 82 21.10 16.13 19.37
N TRP A 83 20.65 15.10 18.67
CA TRP A 83 19.34 14.52 18.90
C TRP A 83 19.27 13.87 20.28
N THR A 84 18.38 14.37 21.11
CA THR A 84 17.95 13.68 22.32
C THR A 84 16.66 12.92 21.99
N PRO A 85 16.58 11.60 22.23
CA PRO A 85 15.34 10.86 22.10
C PRO A 85 14.25 11.57 22.91
N THR A 86 13.16 11.96 22.28
CA THR A 86 12.00 12.44 23.04
C THR A 86 11.51 11.29 23.92
N PRO A 87 11.52 11.46 25.26
CA PRO A 87 11.03 10.41 26.14
C PRO A 87 9.55 10.16 25.83
N SER A 88 9.26 8.94 25.40
CA SER A 88 7.92 8.45 25.11
C SER A 88 7.59 7.38 26.13
N VAL A 89 6.35 7.39 26.64
CA VAL A 89 5.82 6.34 27.51
C VAL A 89 4.93 5.47 26.65
N TYR A 90 5.12 4.16 26.73
CA TYR A 90 4.24 3.22 26.06
C TYR A 90 2.81 3.31 26.63
N ASP A 91 1.87 3.71 25.77
CA ASP A 91 0.44 3.70 26.05
C ASP A 91 -0.26 2.99 24.87
N ARG A 92 -0.67 1.74 25.09
CA ARG A 92 -1.32 0.91 24.09
C ARG A 92 -2.55 1.59 23.52
N ASP A 93 -3.41 2.13 24.39
CA ASP A 93 -4.72 2.61 24.00
C ASP A 93 -4.59 3.93 23.22
N ALA A 94 -3.66 4.80 23.62
CA ALA A 94 -3.34 6.00 22.85
C ALA A 94 -2.78 5.68 21.46
N ILE A 95 -1.85 4.72 21.36
CA ILE A 95 -1.26 4.32 20.07
C ILE A 95 -2.32 3.69 19.16
N VAL A 96 -3.13 2.77 19.70
CA VAL A 96 -4.25 2.15 18.97
C VAL A 96 -5.23 3.23 18.50
N ALA A 97 -5.59 4.20 19.35
CA ALA A 97 -6.48 5.29 18.97
C ALA A 97 -5.91 6.17 17.83
N SER A 98 -4.61 6.49 17.83
CA SER A 98 -3.97 7.24 16.75
C SER A 98 -3.94 6.44 15.43
N ILE A 99 -3.62 5.14 15.47
CA ILE A 99 -3.68 4.26 14.27
C ILE A 99 -5.12 4.16 13.75
N THR A 100 -6.10 3.97 14.65
CA THR A 100 -7.51 3.93 14.31
C THR A 100 -7.96 5.22 13.62
N ARG A 101 -7.58 6.39 14.15
CA ARG A 101 -7.89 7.68 13.55
C ARG A 101 -7.30 7.80 12.15
N TYR A 102 -6.05 7.37 11.96
CA TYR A 102 -5.40 7.38 10.66
C TYR A 102 -6.14 6.51 9.64
N TYR A 103 -6.45 5.26 9.97
CA TYR A 103 -7.21 4.37 9.07
C TYR A 103 -8.62 4.89 8.80
N GLN A 104 -9.30 5.46 9.80
CA GLN A 104 -10.61 6.09 9.61
C GLN A 104 -10.54 7.31 8.70
N LEU A 105 -9.44 8.08 8.73
CA LEU A 105 -9.26 9.20 7.81
C LEU A 105 -9.00 8.71 6.38
N LEU A 106 -8.17 7.69 6.20
CA LEU A 106 -8.00 7.03 4.90
C LEU A 106 -9.34 6.50 4.35
N SER A 107 -10.19 5.93 5.20
CA SER A 107 -11.49 5.40 4.77
C SER A 107 -12.52 6.46 4.41
N LYS A 108 -12.28 7.73 4.78
CA LYS A 108 -13.08 8.88 4.36
C LYS A 108 -12.63 9.46 3.02
N MET A 109 -11.42 9.15 2.58
CA MET A 109 -10.95 9.42 1.22
C MET A 109 -11.52 8.34 0.26
N VAL A 110 -10.88 8.13 -0.88
CA VAL A 110 -11.42 7.24 -1.94
C VAL A 110 -10.89 5.80 -1.88
N SER A 111 -9.70 5.54 -1.32
CA SER A 111 -8.99 4.25 -1.50
C SER A 111 -9.42 3.10 -0.60
N ILE A 112 -9.83 3.40 0.62
CA ILE A 112 -10.26 2.43 1.63
C ILE A 112 -11.73 2.69 1.93
N ARG A 113 -12.53 1.64 2.07
CA ARG A 113 -13.93 1.77 2.54
C ARG A 113 -14.01 1.48 4.03
N PRO A 114 -14.99 2.03 4.75
CA PRO A 114 -15.16 1.72 6.18
C PRO A 114 -15.22 0.21 6.46
N GLU A 115 -15.80 -0.58 5.55
CA GLU A 115 -15.93 -2.04 5.67
C GLU A 115 -14.59 -2.79 5.49
N ASP A 116 -13.60 -2.13 4.90
CA ASP A 116 -12.24 -2.67 4.77
C ASP A 116 -11.48 -2.61 6.11
N ILE A 117 -12.02 -1.94 7.13
CA ILE A 117 -11.40 -1.81 8.46
C ILE A 117 -12.18 -2.63 9.49
N LYS A 118 -11.48 -3.52 10.19
CA LYS A 118 -12.03 -4.29 11.30
C LYS A 118 -11.46 -3.78 12.61
N TYR A 119 -12.36 -3.42 13.52
CA TYR A 119 -12.02 -2.94 14.86
C TYR A 119 -12.04 -4.10 15.86
N ALA A 120 -11.10 -4.09 16.80
CA ALA A 120 -11.09 -5.03 17.90
C ALA A 120 -12.32 -4.81 18.80
N PRO A 121 -12.93 -5.89 19.35
CA PRO A 121 -13.94 -5.75 20.39
C PRO A 121 -13.32 -5.21 21.69
N GLU A 122 -14.14 -4.81 22.67
CA GLU A 122 -13.69 -4.21 23.94
C GLU A 122 -12.65 -5.06 24.71
N GLY A 123 -12.73 -6.38 24.62
CA GLY A 123 -11.76 -7.31 25.22
C GLY A 123 -10.58 -7.69 24.32
N GLY A 124 -10.44 -7.07 23.16
CA GLY A 124 -9.45 -7.41 22.14
C GLY A 124 -9.81 -8.68 21.34
N TRP A 125 -9.08 -8.91 20.25
CA TRP A 125 -9.20 -10.10 19.44
C TRP A 125 -8.84 -11.36 20.24
N SER A 126 -9.74 -12.34 20.25
CA SER A 126 -9.49 -13.62 20.93
C SER A 126 -8.34 -14.41 20.30
N ASP A 127 -7.76 -15.35 21.05
CA ASP A 127 -6.72 -16.28 20.57
C ASP A 127 -7.20 -17.22 19.44
N LYS A 128 -8.52 -17.29 19.20
CA LYS A 128 -9.09 -17.99 18.02
C LYS A 128 -8.86 -17.19 16.74
N ILE A 129 -8.76 -15.87 16.85
CA ILE A 129 -8.51 -14.92 15.76
C ILE A 129 -7.02 -14.61 15.65
N ILE A 130 -6.34 -14.28 16.75
CA ILE A 130 -4.90 -13.97 16.75
C ILE A 130 -4.09 -15.26 16.97
N PRO A 131 -3.09 -15.57 16.13
CA PRO A 131 -2.28 -16.77 16.27
C PRO A 131 -1.17 -16.59 17.32
N VAL A 132 -1.54 -16.44 18.60
CA VAL A 132 -0.63 -16.12 19.71
C VAL A 132 0.60 -17.05 19.79
N LYS A 133 0.43 -18.36 19.56
CA LYS A 133 1.56 -19.30 19.55
C LYS A 133 2.57 -18.99 18.45
N LYS A 134 2.12 -18.66 17.23
CA LYS A 134 2.99 -18.28 16.11
C LYS A 134 3.70 -16.95 16.38
N LEU A 135 2.98 -15.97 16.94
CA LEU A 135 3.56 -14.69 17.33
C LEU A 135 4.68 -14.85 18.37
N ARG A 136 4.46 -15.67 19.40
CA ARG A 136 5.49 -15.96 20.41
C ARG A 136 6.72 -16.64 19.82
N ARG A 137 6.54 -17.53 18.84
CA ARG A 137 7.65 -18.17 18.10
C ARG A 137 8.45 -17.14 17.28
N LEU A 138 7.78 -16.12 16.75
CA LEU A 138 8.40 -14.97 16.10
C LEU A 138 9.10 -13.99 17.05
N GLY A 139 9.10 -14.22 18.37
CA GLY A 139 9.75 -13.33 19.34
C GLY A 139 8.85 -12.28 19.97
N PHE A 140 7.53 -12.31 19.72
CA PHE A 140 6.61 -11.39 20.36
C PHE A 140 6.47 -11.73 21.85
N ASN A 141 6.82 -10.78 22.71
CA ASN A 141 6.55 -10.88 24.15
C ASN A 141 5.06 -10.62 24.46
N ASP A 142 4.67 -10.79 25.72
CA ASP A 142 3.26 -10.63 26.14
C ASP A 142 2.71 -9.23 25.87
N ARG A 143 3.55 -8.19 25.92
CA ARG A 143 3.14 -6.81 25.63
C ARG A 143 2.88 -6.59 24.14
N ALA A 144 3.75 -7.12 23.27
CA ALA A 144 3.56 -7.11 21.82
C ALA A 144 2.30 -7.88 21.41
N VAL A 145 2.07 -9.06 22.00
CA VAL A 145 0.84 -9.83 21.77
C VAL A 145 -0.39 -9.07 22.25
N ASP A 146 -0.33 -8.44 23.43
CA ASP A 146 -1.42 -7.61 23.95
C ASP A 146 -1.74 -6.45 23.01
N PHE A 147 -0.74 -5.71 22.53
CA PHE A 147 -0.92 -4.66 21.52
C PHE A 147 -1.64 -5.16 20.26
N VAL A 148 -1.19 -6.27 19.69
CA VAL A 148 -1.79 -6.86 18.48
C VAL A 148 -3.27 -7.23 18.67
N ARG A 149 -3.68 -7.62 19.88
CA ARG A 149 -5.10 -7.92 20.18
C ARG A 149 -6.01 -6.71 20.04
N PHE A 150 -5.50 -5.49 20.16
CA PHE A 150 -6.31 -4.26 20.06
C PHE A 150 -6.11 -3.51 18.74
N LEU A 151 -5.13 -3.91 17.93
CA LEU A 151 -4.81 -3.24 16.67
C LEU A 151 -5.97 -3.34 15.65
N PRO A 152 -6.44 -2.22 15.06
CA PRO A 152 -7.38 -2.25 13.94
C PRO A 152 -6.73 -2.90 12.71
N GLN A 153 -7.49 -3.72 12.00
CA GLN A 153 -6.99 -4.52 10.89
C GLN A 153 -7.57 -4.01 9.58
N VAL A 154 -6.72 -3.60 8.64
CA VAL A 154 -7.13 -3.20 7.28
C VAL A 154 -7.12 -4.42 6.38
N ARG A 155 -8.08 -4.52 5.45
CA ARG A 155 -8.13 -5.62 4.47
C ARG A 155 -6.82 -5.72 3.69
N VAL A 156 -6.34 -6.95 3.52
CA VAL A 156 -5.13 -7.28 2.74
C VAL A 156 -5.22 -6.66 1.33
N GLY A 157 -4.10 -6.13 0.85
CA GLY A 157 -4.01 -5.52 -0.48
C GLY A 157 -4.53 -4.08 -0.55
N LYS A 158 -4.85 -3.43 0.58
CA LYS A 158 -5.15 -2.00 0.63
C LYS A 158 -3.91 -1.20 1.03
N PRO A 159 -3.55 -0.15 0.28
CA PRO A 159 -2.40 0.68 0.63
C PRO A 159 -2.72 1.52 1.86
N VAL A 160 -1.84 1.49 2.85
CA VAL A 160 -1.92 2.34 4.04
C VAL A 160 -0.82 3.39 4.07
N TYR A 161 0.20 3.28 3.22
CA TYR A 161 1.20 4.32 2.97
C TYR A 161 1.82 4.11 1.58
N ILE A 162 2.77 4.95 1.18
CA ILE A 162 3.46 4.87 -0.12
C ILE A 162 4.09 3.46 -0.26
N GLY A 163 3.64 2.72 -1.27
CA GLY A 163 4.01 1.33 -1.56
C GLY A 163 3.92 0.36 -0.37
N THR A 164 3.05 0.65 0.60
CA THR A 164 3.01 -0.03 1.89
C THR A 164 1.59 -0.48 2.24
N GLU A 165 1.43 -1.70 2.73
CA GLU A 165 0.18 -2.24 3.27
C GLU A 165 0.31 -2.64 4.74
N ALA A 166 -0.81 -2.67 5.46
CA ALA A 166 -0.82 -3.11 6.85
C ALA A 166 -0.67 -4.63 6.95
N ILE A 167 0.04 -5.09 7.99
CA ILE A 167 0.10 -6.51 8.34
C ILE A 167 -1.23 -6.92 8.98
N VAL A 168 -1.80 -8.04 8.52
CA VAL A 168 -3.05 -8.58 9.07
C VAL A 168 -2.78 -9.74 10.00
N TYR A 169 -2.97 -9.52 11.30
CA TYR A 169 -2.65 -10.47 12.37
C TYR A 169 -3.69 -11.56 12.61
N HIS A 170 -4.62 -11.75 11.68
CA HIS A 170 -5.61 -12.82 11.78
C HIS A 170 -4.98 -14.17 11.40
N ARG A 171 -5.30 -15.22 12.14
CA ARG A 171 -4.87 -16.60 11.89
C ARG A 171 -5.19 -17.12 10.48
N ARG A 172 -6.26 -16.61 9.87
CA ARG A 172 -6.70 -16.95 8.51
C ARG A 172 -6.21 -15.96 7.45
N SER A 173 -5.39 -14.97 7.82
CA SER A 173 -4.76 -14.10 6.82
C SER A 173 -3.73 -14.90 6.05
N TYR A 174 -3.41 -14.41 4.85
CA TYR A 174 -2.33 -14.96 4.05
C TYR A 174 -1.03 -15.02 4.87
N ASP A 175 -0.74 -14.03 5.71
CA ASP A 175 0.55 -13.97 6.43
C ASP A 175 0.70 -15.05 7.51
N PHE A 176 -0.39 -15.73 7.89
CA PHE A 176 -0.40 -16.80 8.89
C PHE A 176 -0.74 -18.19 8.35
N HIS A 177 -0.62 -18.41 7.03
CA HIS A 177 -0.99 -19.66 6.37
C HIS A 177 0.01 -20.82 6.58
N TYR A 178 1.26 -20.54 6.95
CA TYR A 178 2.28 -21.57 7.14
C TYR A 178 2.03 -22.41 8.41
N PRO A 179 2.54 -23.66 8.49
CA PRO A 179 2.55 -24.47 9.73
C PRO A 179 3.21 -23.74 10.91
N GLU A 180 2.89 -24.11 12.15
CA GLU A 180 3.43 -23.42 13.35
C GLU A 180 4.96 -23.54 13.46
N GLU A 181 5.53 -24.63 12.96
CA GLU A 181 6.95 -24.94 12.92
C GLU A 181 7.71 -23.96 12.02
N SER A 182 7.06 -23.49 10.95
CA SER A 182 7.62 -22.47 10.04
C SER A 182 7.76 -21.09 10.67
N TYR A 183 7.42 -20.91 11.95
CA TYR A 183 7.65 -19.66 12.69
C TYR A 183 8.79 -19.79 13.71
N GLU A 184 9.39 -20.98 13.85
CA GLU A 184 10.66 -21.19 14.55
C GLU A 184 11.82 -20.85 13.59
N LEU A 185 11.90 -19.59 13.17
CA LEU A 185 12.79 -19.19 12.07
C LEU A 185 14.08 -18.56 12.54
N ASP A 186 15.16 -18.92 11.83
CA ASP A 186 16.39 -18.13 11.75
C ASP A 186 16.23 -16.96 10.75
N ASP A 187 15.27 -17.07 9.81
CA ASP A 187 14.95 -16.05 8.80
C ASP A 187 13.43 -15.74 8.70
N PRO A 188 12.91 -14.75 9.46
CA PRO A 188 11.51 -14.33 9.46
C PRO A 188 11.08 -13.57 8.20
N LEU A 189 11.99 -13.23 7.28
CA LEU A 189 11.64 -12.72 5.95
C LEU A 189 10.79 -13.76 5.18
N MET A 190 11.04 -15.06 5.42
CA MET A 190 10.33 -16.17 4.77
C MET A 190 8.82 -16.20 5.03
N VAL A 191 8.36 -15.58 6.12
CA VAL A 191 6.92 -15.47 6.44
C VAL A 191 6.38 -14.05 6.21
N GLY A 192 7.19 -13.16 5.61
CA GLY A 192 6.78 -11.80 5.26
C GLY A 192 6.48 -10.90 6.46
N MET A 193 7.06 -11.21 7.63
CA MET A 193 6.83 -10.47 8.89
C MET A 193 8.00 -9.59 9.29
N TRP A 194 9.11 -9.65 8.58
CA TRP A 194 10.32 -8.88 8.86
C TRP A 194 10.99 -8.48 7.55
N MET A 195 11.72 -7.36 7.57
CA MET A 195 12.38 -6.82 6.37
C MET A 195 13.78 -7.39 6.12
N GLU A 196 14.50 -7.78 7.17
CA GLU A 196 15.90 -8.18 7.06
C GLU A 196 15.97 -9.70 6.91
N PRO A 197 16.76 -10.20 5.95
CA PRO A 197 17.11 -11.60 5.93
C PRO A 197 18.01 -11.91 7.14
N GLU A 198 17.88 -13.11 7.71
CA GLU A 198 18.77 -13.61 8.77
C GLU A 198 18.78 -12.73 10.03
N GLY A 199 17.85 -13.00 10.95
CA GLY A 199 17.73 -12.26 12.20
C GLY A 199 16.35 -12.42 12.80
N ARG A 200 16.20 -12.39 14.13
CA ARG A 200 14.87 -12.46 14.74
C ARG A 200 14.25 -11.08 14.84
N ILE A 201 12.92 -11.02 14.79
CA ILE A 201 12.20 -9.82 15.20
C ILE A 201 12.65 -9.52 16.65
N PRO A 202 13.22 -8.35 16.93
CA PRO A 202 13.68 -8.01 18.26
C PRO A 202 12.54 -8.09 19.27
N GLU A 203 12.85 -8.51 20.49
CA GLU A 203 11.84 -8.64 21.53
C GLU A 203 11.13 -7.29 21.76
N GLY A 204 9.79 -7.34 21.80
CA GLY A 204 8.98 -6.14 22.01
C GLY A 204 8.78 -5.25 20.78
N VAL A 205 9.34 -5.60 19.62
CA VAL A 205 9.08 -4.92 18.33
C VAL A 205 7.90 -5.55 17.61
N VAL A 206 6.97 -4.71 17.14
CA VAL A 206 5.78 -5.11 16.36
C VAL A 206 5.83 -4.44 14.98
N PRO A 207 6.07 -5.20 13.90
CA PRO A 207 5.90 -4.74 12.53
C PRO A 207 4.42 -4.44 12.22
N LEU A 208 4.07 -3.21 11.88
CA LEU A 208 2.68 -2.81 11.59
C LEU A 208 2.36 -2.86 10.09
N SER A 209 3.39 -2.78 9.25
CA SER A 209 3.26 -2.72 7.80
C SER A 209 4.33 -3.52 7.10
N LYS A 210 4.11 -3.78 5.81
CA LYS A 210 5.03 -4.47 4.92
C LYS A 210 4.88 -3.91 3.50
N LYS A 211 5.72 -4.39 2.59
CA LYS A 211 5.65 -4.06 1.16
C LYS A 211 4.26 -4.35 0.57
N HIS A 212 3.71 -3.37 -0.13
CA HIS A 212 2.51 -3.54 -0.94
C HIS A 212 2.89 -4.04 -2.34
N ARG A 213 2.48 -5.27 -2.69
CA ARG A 213 2.69 -5.88 -4.03
C ARG A 213 4.16 -5.88 -4.45
N GLU A 214 4.46 -5.53 -5.70
CA GLU A 214 5.81 -5.51 -6.27
C GLU A 214 6.52 -4.16 -6.09
N GLU A 215 5.94 -3.22 -5.32
CA GLU A 215 6.49 -1.88 -5.13
C GLU A 215 7.93 -1.89 -4.61
N VAL A 216 8.80 -1.15 -5.30
CA VAL A 216 10.22 -1.05 -4.92
C VAL A 216 10.37 -0.15 -3.69
N TYR A 217 9.55 0.89 -3.62
CA TYR A 217 9.54 1.85 -2.50
C TYR A 217 8.46 1.45 -1.52
N HIS A 218 8.84 1.10 -0.30
CA HIS A 218 7.92 0.75 0.77
C HIS A 218 8.52 1.12 2.12
N THR A 219 7.67 1.22 3.13
CA THR A 219 8.04 1.59 4.49
C THR A 219 7.53 0.53 5.46
N TRP A 220 8.46 -0.01 6.24
CA TRP A 220 8.13 -0.84 7.38
C TRP A 220 7.94 0.05 8.60
N TRP A 221 6.78 -0.06 9.24
CA TRP A 221 6.50 0.59 10.50
C TRP A 221 6.81 -0.38 11.64
N LEU A 222 7.87 -0.10 12.39
CA LEU A 222 8.33 -0.96 13.47
C LEU A 222 8.04 -0.27 14.81
N LEU A 223 7.10 -0.81 15.58
CA LEU A 223 6.70 -0.28 16.88
C LEU A 223 7.45 -0.98 18.02
N GLU A 224 8.21 -0.23 18.80
CA GLU A 224 8.75 -0.70 20.08
C GLU A 224 7.71 -0.54 21.19
N THR A 225 7.24 -1.67 21.72
CA THR A 225 6.27 -1.67 22.83
C THR A 225 6.90 -1.40 24.20
N GLU A 226 8.23 -1.27 24.28
CA GLU A 226 8.92 -0.88 25.52
C GLU A 226 8.74 0.60 25.84
N ASN A 227 8.80 1.45 24.82
CA ASN A 227 8.80 2.92 24.94
C ASN A 227 7.73 3.59 24.07
N GLY A 228 6.98 2.84 23.26
CA GLY A 228 5.95 3.38 22.37
C GLY A 228 6.50 4.17 21.17
N GLN A 229 7.76 3.95 20.81
CA GLN A 229 8.39 4.60 19.66
C GLN A 229 8.18 3.79 18.38
N LEU A 230 8.01 4.50 17.28
CA LEU A 230 7.91 3.96 15.94
C LEU A 230 9.17 4.32 15.15
N THR A 231 9.76 3.32 14.51
CA THR A 231 10.75 3.50 13.45
C THR A 231 10.07 3.26 12.12
N ALA A 232 10.10 4.24 11.22
CA ALA A 232 9.67 4.09 9.84
C ALA A 232 10.90 3.72 9.01
N TYR A 233 11.15 2.43 8.85
CA TYR A 233 12.26 1.95 8.05
C TYR A 233 11.87 2.04 6.58
N ASP A 234 12.65 2.78 5.81
CA ASP A 234 12.69 2.66 4.36
C ASP A 234 14.14 2.41 3.95
N GLY A 235 14.34 1.73 2.80
CA GLY A 235 15.68 1.34 2.35
C GLY A 235 16.55 2.50 1.83
N TRP A 236 16.12 3.75 2.01
CA TRP A 236 16.74 4.93 1.38
C TRP A 236 17.12 6.02 2.39
N VAL A 237 16.48 6.04 3.56
CA VAL A 237 16.71 6.97 4.65
C VAL A 237 17.36 6.19 5.79
N CYS A 238 18.70 6.20 5.80
CA CYS A 238 19.49 5.66 6.89
C CYS A 238 20.20 6.79 7.63
N ARG A 239 20.19 6.71 8.96
CA ARG A 239 21.14 7.40 9.81
C ARG A 239 22.55 6.85 9.52
N PRO A 240 23.60 7.65 9.77
CA PRO A 240 24.97 7.13 9.78
C PRO A 240 25.07 5.90 10.69
N ASP A 241 25.80 4.86 10.26
CA ASP A 241 25.89 3.59 10.99
C ASP A 241 26.40 3.77 12.43
N ASP A 242 27.21 4.79 12.69
CA ASP A 242 27.73 5.14 14.02
C ASP A 242 26.69 5.77 14.96
N GLU A 243 25.56 6.27 14.43
CA GLU A 243 24.41 6.75 15.22
C GLU A 243 23.44 5.62 15.59
N ILE A 244 23.56 4.44 14.97
CA ILE A 244 22.64 3.32 15.16
C ILE A 244 23.21 2.38 16.23
N PRO A 245 22.48 2.09 17.32
CA PRO A 245 22.94 1.11 18.30
C PRO A 245 23.19 -0.25 17.64
N ALA A 246 24.28 -0.93 18.01
CA ALA A 246 24.69 -2.20 17.40
C ALA A 246 23.62 -3.31 17.54
N ASP A 247 22.81 -3.25 18.60
CA ASP A 247 21.67 -4.14 18.87
C ASP A 247 20.37 -3.71 18.16
N LYS A 248 20.37 -2.56 17.49
CA LYS A 248 19.20 -1.96 16.82
C LYS A 248 19.49 -1.50 15.40
N GLN A 249 20.23 -2.29 14.62
CA GLN A 249 20.59 -1.97 13.23
C GLN A 249 19.38 -1.66 12.33
N TRP A 250 18.24 -2.26 12.64
CA TRP A 250 16.95 -1.99 12.00
C TRP A 250 16.38 -0.57 12.27
N GLN A 251 16.91 0.20 13.24
CA GLN A 251 16.55 1.59 13.49
C GLN A 251 17.26 2.55 12.51
N THR A 252 17.04 2.35 11.22
CA THR A 252 17.64 3.16 10.16
C THR A 252 17.15 4.60 10.18
N THR A 253 15.95 4.86 10.70
CA THR A 253 15.45 6.22 10.94
C THR A 253 15.41 6.56 12.43
N ARG A 254 15.34 7.85 12.75
CA ARG A 254 15.20 8.31 14.14
C ARG A 254 13.82 7.86 14.68
N PRO A 255 13.77 7.06 15.76
CA PRO A 255 12.50 6.67 16.35
C PRO A 255 11.73 7.89 16.86
N VAL A 256 10.42 7.90 16.69
CA VAL A 256 9.51 8.96 17.15
C VAL A 256 8.35 8.37 17.94
N PRO A 257 7.68 9.11 18.84
CA PRO A 257 6.47 8.61 19.49
C PRO A 257 5.44 8.16 18.44
N ALA A 258 4.91 6.94 18.57
CA ALA A 258 4.02 6.38 17.55
C ALA A 258 2.74 7.21 17.37
N THR A 259 2.19 7.76 18.45
CA THR A 259 1.03 8.67 18.40
C THR A 259 1.33 9.90 17.52
N MET A 260 2.47 10.56 17.75
CA MET A 260 2.93 11.71 16.96
C MET A 260 3.11 11.34 15.47
N TYR A 261 3.66 10.15 15.18
CA TYR A 261 3.84 9.71 13.80
C TYR A 261 2.49 9.57 13.07
N PHE A 262 1.53 8.86 13.65
CA PHE A 262 0.21 8.65 13.01
C PHE A 262 -0.64 9.92 12.98
N ASP A 263 -0.51 10.81 13.97
CA ASP A 263 -1.16 12.13 13.93
C ASP A 263 -0.60 13.00 12.79
N ASN A 264 0.72 13.00 12.58
CA ASN A 264 1.35 13.67 11.44
C ASN A 264 0.91 13.04 10.10
N LEU A 265 0.74 11.72 10.03
CA LEU A 265 0.17 11.10 8.83
C LEU A 265 -1.27 11.57 8.56
N CYS A 266 -2.08 11.82 9.60
CA CYS A 266 -3.40 12.41 9.43
C CYS A 266 -3.30 13.83 8.84
N GLU A 267 -2.39 14.65 9.35
CA GLU A 267 -2.14 16.00 8.81
C GLU A 267 -1.74 15.95 7.33
N LYS A 268 -0.89 15.00 6.95
CA LYS A 268 -0.47 14.80 5.56
C LYS A 268 -1.62 14.36 4.64
N LEU A 269 -2.59 13.58 5.12
CA LEU A 269 -3.80 13.28 4.34
C LEU A 269 -4.68 14.53 4.16
N VAL A 270 -4.84 15.33 5.23
CA VAL A 270 -5.62 16.59 5.19
C VAL A 270 -4.97 17.62 4.26
N SER A 271 -3.64 17.75 4.29
CA SER A 271 -2.88 18.65 3.40
C SER A 271 -2.80 18.12 1.96
N LEU A 272 -3.12 16.84 1.75
CA LEU A 272 -2.90 16.06 0.53
C LEU A 272 -1.41 15.84 0.21
N ASP A 273 -0.55 15.90 1.20
CA ASP A 273 0.83 15.42 1.05
C ASP A 273 0.89 13.89 0.91
N LEU A 274 -0.12 13.17 1.39
CA LEU A 274 -0.38 11.79 0.99
C LEU A 274 -1.68 11.74 0.20
N ILE A 275 -1.62 11.25 -1.02
CA ILE A 275 -2.74 11.30 -1.97
C ILE A 275 -3.10 9.86 -2.37
N PRO A 276 -4.23 9.33 -1.90
CA PRO A 276 -4.75 8.08 -2.44
C PRO A 276 -5.13 8.26 -3.91
N MET A 277 -4.59 7.38 -4.75
CA MET A 277 -4.73 7.40 -6.20
C MET A 277 -5.15 6.01 -6.70
N PRO A 278 -6.03 5.93 -7.71
CA PRO A 278 -6.27 4.66 -8.38
C PRO A 278 -4.96 4.09 -8.91
N GLY A 279 -4.78 2.79 -8.76
CA GLY A 279 -3.61 2.07 -9.27
C GLY A 279 -3.62 1.98 -10.80
N HIS A 280 -2.66 1.25 -11.35
CA HIS A 280 -2.59 1.06 -12.81
C HIS A 280 -3.88 0.40 -13.36
N PRO A 281 -4.51 0.91 -14.44
CA PRO A 281 -5.81 0.42 -14.97
C PRO A 281 -5.84 -1.05 -15.40
N LYS A 282 -4.68 -1.65 -15.66
CA LYS A 282 -4.53 -3.08 -15.99
C LYS A 282 -4.43 -3.98 -14.77
N ALA A 283 -4.14 -3.43 -13.60
CA ALA A 283 -4.40 -4.12 -12.35
C ALA A 283 -5.93 -4.03 -12.12
N THR A 284 -6.51 -5.04 -11.47
CA THR A 284 -7.96 -5.12 -11.23
C THR A 284 -8.60 -3.79 -10.80
N LEU A 285 -9.87 -3.53 -11.15
CA LEU A 285 -10.57 -2.25 -10.91
C LEU A 285 -10.62 -1.77 -9.43
N ASP A 286 -10.12 -2.56 -8.46
CA ASP A 286 -10.03 -2.23 -7.02
C ASP A 286 -8.57 -1.94 -6.57
N THR A 287 -7.67 -1.61 -7.51
CA THR A 287 -6.28 -1.31 -7.16
C THR A 287 -6.11 0.17 -6.82
N TRP A 288 -5.45 0.43 -5.70
CA TRP A 288 -5.19 1.75 -5.16
C TRP A 288 -3.73 1.86 -4.75
N GLU A 289 -3.20 3.08 -4.76
CA GLU A 289 -1.87 3.46 -4.32
C GLU A 289 -1.96 4.73 -3.45
N ILE A 290 -0.91 5.05 -2.70
CA ILE A 290 -0.76 6.34 -2.04
C ILE A 290 0.46 7.02 -2.64
N TRP A 291 0.24 8.21 -3.19
CA TRP A 291 1.24 9.01 -3.88
C TRP A 291 1.75 10.14 -2.98
N PRO A 292 3.06 10.44 -2.96
CA PRO A 292 3.58 11.65 -2.34
C PRO A 292 3.06 12.90 -3.08
N GLY A 293 2.51 13.81 -2.31
CA GLY A 293 2.04 15.13 -2.71
C GLY A 293 3.11 16.21 -2.64
N TRP A 294 4.38 15.84 -2.52
CA TRP A 294 5.53 16.75 -2.61
C TRP A 294 6.50 16.28 -3.70
N LYS A 295 7.42 17.18 -4.08
CA LYS A 295 8.51 16.83 -5.01
C LYS A 295 9.63 16.18 -4.20
N GLU A 296 9.71 14.86 -4.20
CA GLU A 296 10.82 14.15 -3.59
C GLU A 296 12.02 14.09 -4.56
N LYS A 297 13.24 14.04 -4.00
CA LYS A 297 14.45 13.84 -4.81
C LYS A 297 14.36 12.44 -5.44
N GLY A 298 14.47 12.37 -6.77
CA GLY A 298 14.34 11.10 -7.50
C GLY A 298 12.94 10.81 -8.04
N THR A 299 11.90 11.51 -7.59
CA THR A 299 10.59 11.43 -8.25
C THR A 299 10.69 12.06 -9.63
N THR A 300 10.25 11.33 -10.66
CA THR A 300 10.18 11.89 -12.01
C THR A 300 9.29 13.14 -12.01
N ALA A 301 9.71 14.20 -12.71
CA ALA A 301 8.91 15.42 -12.86
C ALA A 301 7.49 15.12 -13.39
N PHE A 302 7.35 14.00 -14.10
CA PHE A 302 6.10 13.45 -14.57
C PHE A 302 5.13 13.11 -13.43
N TYR A 303 5.53 12.27 -12.46
CA TYR A 303 4.68 11.86 -11.34
C TYR A 303 4.22 13.06 -10.50
N TRP A 304 5.14 13.99 -10.23
CA TRP A 304 4.84 15.23 -9.50
C TRP A 304 3.76 16.09 -10.17
N LYS A 305 3.78 16.20 -11.51
CA LYS A 305 2.76 16.96 -12.25
C LYS A 305 1.36 16.37 -12.03
N TRP A 306 1.24 15.05 -12.01
CA TRP A 306 -0.03 14.36 -11.81
C TRP A 306 -0.51 14.40 -10.36
N ALA A 307 0.40 14.34 -9.39
CA ALA A 307 0.07 14.59 -7.99
C ALA A 307 -0.57 15.97 -7.78
N LYS A 308 -0.09 17.03 -8.47
CA LYS A 308 -0.72 18.35 -8.45
C LYS A 308 -2.15 18.36 -9.01
N VAL A 309 -2.38 17.62 -10.10
CA VAL A 309 -3.72 17.49 -10.70
C VAL A 309 -4.66 16.78 -9.71
N ALA A 310 -4.21 15.69 -9.11
CA ALA A 310 -4.97 14.97 -8.09
C ALA A 310 -5.29 15.85 -6.88
N LYS A 311 -4.30 16.63 -6.37
CA LYS A 311 -4.54 17.62 -5.29
C LYS A 311 -5.70 18.55 -5.64
N ARG A 312 -5.70 19.10 -6.86
CA ARG A 312 -6.75 20.02 -7.31
C ARG A 312 -8.12 19.33 -7.37
N ILE A 313 -8.18 18.07 -7.80
CA ILE A 313 -9.41 17.27 -7.83
C ILE A 313 -9.98 17.09 -6.43
N TYR A 314 -9.19 16.60 -5.47
CA TYR A 314 -9.66 16.45 -4.10
C TYR A 314 -10.24 17.76 -3.54
N ARG A 315 -9.54 18.88 -3.77
CA ARG A 315 -9.99 20.21 -3.31
C ARG A 315 -11.27 20.68 -4.03
N SER A 316 -11.40 20.45 -5.34
CA SER A 316 -12.59 20.84 -6.09
C SER A 316 -13.83 20.05 -5.68
N TYR A 317 -13.65 18.85 -5.16
CA TYR A 317 -14.73 18.01 -4.63
C TYR A 317 -14.93 18.17 -3.12
N GLY A 318 -14.30 19.16 -2.46
CA GLY A 318 -14.61 19.54 -1.08
C GLY A 318 -13.64 19.04 0.00
N TRP A 319 -12.59 18.29 -0.33
CA TRP A 319 -11.63 17.82 0.67
C TRP A 319 -10.89 18.99 1.36
N PRO A 320 -10.69 18.96 2.70
CA PRO A 320 -10.97 17.90 3.66
C PRO A 320 -12.33 18.02 4.39
N ASP A 321 -13.19 18.95 3.98
CA ASP A 321 -14.46 19.19 4.65
C ASP A 321 -15.45 18.08 4.28
N LEU A 322 -15.66 17.16 5.22
CA LEU A 322 -16.45 15.94 5.02
C LEU A 322 -17.94 16.23 4.79
N ASP A 323 -18.44 17.42 5.17
CA ASP A 323 -19.84 17.79 4.98
C ASP A 323 -20.14 18.14 3.52
N ILE A 324 -19.10 18.55 2.77
CA ILE A 324 -19.18 18.92 1.35
C ILE A 324 -18.38 17.97 0.44
N PHE A 325 -17.62 17.03 1.00
CA PHE A 325 -16.75 16.16 0.22
C PHE A 325 -17.54 15.13 -0.58
N ASP A 326 -17.60 15.30 -1.90
CA ASP A 326 -18.19 14.32 -2.81
C ASP A 326 -17.17 13.24 -3.16
N ARG A 327 -17.15 12.21 -2.31
CA ARG A 327 -16.25 11.06 -2.46
C ARG A 327 -16.42 10.34 -3.81
N GLN A 328 -17.65 10.15 -4.28
CA GLN A 328 -17.92 9.32 -5.46
C GLN A 328 -17.48 10.02 -6.74
N GLU A 329 -17.81 11.31 -6.88
CA GLU A 329 -17.37 12.08 -8.05
C GLU A 329 -15.86 12.36 -8.01
N CYS A 330 -15.28 12.53 -6.82
CA CYS A 330 -13.82 12.60 -6.66
C CYS A 330 -13.14 11.32 -7.14
N GLU A 331 -13.61 10.15 -6.70
CA GLU A 331 -13.11 8.83 -7.12
C GLU A 331 -13.15 8.70 -8.66
N LYS A 332 -14.29 9.01 -9.28
CA LYS A 332 -14.47 8.95 -10.73
C LYS A 332 -13.49 9.88 -11.48
N ALA A 333 -13.35 11.12 -11.03
CA ALA A 333 -12.42 12.08 -11.64
C ALA A 333 -10.96 11.63 -11.52
N LEU A 334 -10.58 10.98 -10.41
CA LEU A 334 -9.25 10.41 -10.23
C LEU A 334 -8.99 9.23 -11.18
N PHE A 335 -9.98 8.37 -11.42
CA PHE A 335 -9.86 7.29 -12.40
C PHE A 335 -9.64 7.81 -13.83
N GLU A 336 -10.34 8.88 -14.23
CA GLU A 336 -10.15 9.52 -15.53
C GLU A 336 -8.73 10.12 -15.67
N VAL A 337 -8.24 10.78 -14.62
CA VAL A 337 -6.87 11.29 -14.56
C VAL A 337 -5.84 10.17 -14.64
N GLN A 338 -6.06 9.08 -13.92
CA GLN A 338 -5.17 7.93 -13.92
C GLN A 338 -5.11 7.25 -15.30
N GLY A 339 -6.25 7.14 -15.99
CA GLY A 339 -6.31 6.64 -17.37
C GLY A 339 -5.42 7.48 -18.30
N ARG A 340 -5.56 8.81 -18.26
CA ARG A 340 -4.74 9.74 -19.05
C ARG A 340 -3.25 9.68 -18.70
N TYR A 341 -2.92 9.52 -17.42
CA TYR A 341 -1.54 9.32 -16.95
C TYR A 341 -0.93 8.07 -17.59
N CYS A 342 -1.63 6.94 -17.52
CA CYS A 342 -1.17 5.67 -18.05
C CYS A 342 -1.01 5.68 -19.58
N GLU A 343 -1.95 6.30 -20.30
CA GLU A 343 -1.85 6.47 -21.77
C GLU A 343 -0.61 7.26 -22.17
N ARG A 344 -0.35 8.39 -21.49
CA ARG A 344 0.85 9.21 -21.77
C ARG A 344 2.14 8.48 -21.45
N LYS A 345 2.21 7.82 -20.29
CA LYS A 345 3.39 7.05 -19.88
C LYS A 345 3.69 5.93 -20.89
N ARG A 346 2.65 5.27 -21.41
CA ARG A 346 2.79 4.26 -22.47
C ARG A 346 3.32 4.87 -23.77
N ALA A 347 2.79 6.01 -24.20
CA ALA A 347 3.25 6.68 -25.41
C ALA A 347 4.72 7.13 -25.31
N GLU A 348 5.14 7.63 -24.15
CA GLU A 348 6.54 7.97 -23.87
C GLU A 348 7.45 6.75 -23.93
N TRP A 349 7.07 5.64 -23.28
CA TRP A 349 7.83 4.40 -23.32
C TRP A 349 7.94 3.80 -24.73
N GLU A 350 6.87 3.83 -25.51
CA GLU A 350 6.89 3.36 -26.90
C GLU A 350 7.81 4.23 -27.78
N ARG A 351 7.89 5.54 -27.52
CA ARG A 351 8.82 6.45 -28.19
C ARG A 351 10.27 6.14 -27.83
N GLU A 352 10.60 6.05 -26.54
CA GLU A 352 11.96 5.70 -26.08
C GLU A 352 12.42 4.33 -26.62
N ARG A 353 11.52 3.35 -26.67
CA ARG A 353 11.81 2.04 -27.26
C ARG A 353 12.15 2.14 -28.75
N ARG A 354 11.46 2.99 -29.52
CA ARG A 354 11.77 3.22 -30.95
C ARG A 354 13.10 3.96 -31.12
N GLU A 355 13.35 4.98 -30.32
CA GLU A 355 14.60 5.75 -30.36
C GLU A 355 15.81 4.87 -30.03
N ARG A 356 15.71 4.00 -29.03
CA ARG A 356 16.78 3.03 -28.70
C ARG A 356 17.05 2.04 -29.83
N LYS A 357 16.00 1.48 -30.45
CA LYS A 357 16.16 0.59 -31.62
C LYS A 357 16.85 1.28 -32.78
N GLN A 358 16.46 2.53 -33.09
CA GLN A 358 17.11 3.31 -34.14
C GLN A 358 18.57 3.66 -33.83
N LYS A 359 18.92 3.77 -32.54
CA LYS A 359 20.31 3.97 -32.10
C LYS A 359 21.13 2.69 -32.26
N GLU A 360 20.58 1.55 -31.85
CA GLU A 360 21.18 0.22 -32.01
C GLU A 360 21.41 -0.09 -33.52
N GLU A 361 20.42 0.13 -34.38
CA GLU A 361 20.55 -0.07 -35.84
C GLU A 361 21.63 0.83 -36.47
N LYS A 362 21.77 2.07 -36.01
CA LYS A 362 22.82 2.99 -36.49
C LYS A 362 24.22 2.61 -36.01
N GLU A 363 24.34 2.10 -34.78
CA GLU A 363 25.63 1.64 -34.26
C GLU A 363 26.10 0.38 -34.99
N GLU A 364 25.18 -0.52 -35.35
CA GLU A 364 25.48 -1.69 -36.20
C GLU A 364 25.92 -1.28 -37.62
N GLU A 365 25.28 -0.27 -38.23
CA GLU A 365 25.67 0.27 -39.55
C GLU A 365 27.04 0.99 -39.54
N GLU A 366 27.48 1.53 -38.40
CA GLU A 366 28.79 2.21 -38.27
C GLU A 366 29.95 1.23 -37.98
N GLU A 367 29.66 0.01 -37.54
CA GLU A 367 30.65 -1.05 -37.26
C GLU A 367 30.95 -1.96 -38.47
N GLU A 368 30.09 -1.97 -39.50
CA GLU A 368 30.29 -2.63 -40.80
C GLU A 368 31.09 -1.78 -41.80
#